data_AF-A0AAV1KHK7-F1
#
_entry.id   AF-A0AAV1KHK7-F1
#
_cell.length_a   1.000
_cell.length_b   1.000
_cell.length_c   1.000
_cell.angle_alpha   90.00
_cell.angle_beta   90.00
_cell.angle_gamma   90.00
#
_symmetry.space_group_name_H-M   'P 1'
#
loop_
_entity.id
_entity.type
_entity.pdbx_description
1 polymer ?
#
loop_
_entity_poly.entity_id
_entity_poly.type
_entity_poly.pdbx_seq_one_letter_code
_entity_poly.pdbx_strand_id
1 'polypeptide(L)'
;MMACPSSKTSLVQANLHHSETASAQLRKWLEVQRTAIALIQEPWVGAGKIKGLNNLKGKLFYSSEHDKPRACIYTTKDICAQPLTDFCSRDMYAVAIQYTQESRLVVASVYMPEEDTPPPHDLSRLVNFCERTGLEVVIGTDSNAHHPLWGMEKPNERVGGGKALIVRLAAIMRACLALKYVPRGWREVKVTFIPKPGKSDYTDPKSYRPISLTSFLLKTMERMCERELRGSALMNLPLHDKQHAYSLGKSTESALHKVITKIEEAIQNKEICLGSFIDIEGAFDRTNFSSIKGALGRHKVEPALIDWIVYMLSTRIIKIAGESQPIQIKKGCPQGGVLSPLLWNMVINELISKLNDNHFYTVGYADDLTILVSGKTASIVCDLTQAALRIISHGVLEKLNDFTGVLGLLFPTYILCYYSELLTSESLRIADAAYENLWPDRDVSYQKTILMIIRRSQKPCCLTSIKYVPINLNTFTKVLSTTWSYFSLATSMYSENE
;
A
#
# COMPACT_ATOMS: atom_id res chain seq x y z
N MET A 1 7.93 50.65 -9.79
CA MET A 1 8.05 49.35 -10.48
C MET A 1 7.10 48.36 -9.83
N MET A 2 5.95 48.11 -10.44
CA MET A 2 5.04 47.05 -9.99
C MET A 2 5.65 45.71 -10.40
N ALA A 3 5.87 44.82 -9.44
CA ALA A 3 6.39 43.49 -9.71
C ALA A 3 5.36 42.70 -10.52
N CYS A 4 5.75 42.22 -11.70
CA CYS A 4 5.02 41.15 -12.38
C CYS A 4 4.94 39.94 -11.44
N PRO A 5 3.78 39.28 -11.29
CA PRO A 5 3.70 38.01 -10.56
C PRO A 5 4.69 37.01 -11.18
N SER A 6 5.42 36.30 -10.32
CA SER A 6 6.29 35.20 -10.75
C SER A 6 5.49 34.13 -11.50
N SER A 7 6.16 33.36 -12.36
CA SER A 7 5.63 32.51 -13.45
C SER A 7 4.65 31.36 -13.08
N LYS A 8 4.08 31.34 -11.87
CA LYS A 8 2.98 30.44 -11.48
C LYS A 8 1.98 31.18 -10.59
N THR A 9 0.97 31.80 -11.22
CA THR A 9 -0.25 32.23 -10.51
C THR A 9 -1.09 31.01 -10.22
N SER A 10 -1.29 30.67 -8.95
CA SER A 10 -2.10 29.53 -8.52
C SER A 10 -3.56 29.93 -8.40
N LEU A 11 -4.42 29.15 -9.04
CA LEU A 11 -5.88 29.32 -9.01
C LEU A 11 -6.51 28.09 -8.34
N VAL A 12 -7.47 28.32 -7.46
CA VAL A 12 -8.29 27.27 -6.85
C VAL A 12 -9.77 27.54 -7.10
N GLN A 13 -10.54 26.48 -7.32
CA GLN A 13 -12.00 26.53 -7.30
C GLN A 13 -12.50 25.71 -6.10
N ALA A 14 -13.51 26.23 -5.39
CA ALA A 14 -14.09 25.57 -4.24
C ALA A 14 -15.59 25.87 -4.12
N ASN A 15 -16.41 24.82 -3.96
CA ASN A 15 -17.76 24.97 -3.41
C ASN A 15 -17.67 24.77 -1.88
N LEU A 16 -18.18 25.73 -1.10
CA LEU A 16 -18.16 25.71 0.35
C LEU A 16 -19.45 25.19 0.99
N HIS A 17 -20.52 24.96 0.22
CA HIS A 17 -21.84 24.50 0.67
C HIS A 17 -22.36 25.25 1.90
N HIS A 18 -22.13 26.57 1.94
CA HIS A 18 -22.46 27.46 3.05
C HIS A 18 -21.85 27.06 4.40
N SER A 19 -20.81 26.22 4.42
CA SER A 19 -20.22 25.64 5.62
C SER A 19 -19.14 26.53 6.24
N GLU A 20 -19.27 26.76 7.55
CA GLU A 20 -18.26 27.43 8.38
C GLU A 20 -16.93 26.65 8.37
N THR A 21 -16.99 25.33 8.54
CA THR A 21 -15.80 24.48 8.60
C THR A 21 -15.06 24.42 7.27
N ALA A 22 -15.79 24.33 6.15
CA ALA A 22 -15.20 24.38 4.81
C ALA A 22 -14.54 25.74 4.55
N SER A 23 -15.19 26.84 4.96
CA SER A 23 -14.64 28.20 4.87
C SER A 23 -13.33 28.34 5.66
N ALA A 24 -13.27 27.79 6.88
CA ALA A 24 -12.07 27.81 7.72
C ALA A 24 -10.92 26.99 7.10
N GLN A 25 -11.22 25.84 6.50
CA GLN A 25 -10.22 25.03 5.79
C GLN A 25 -9.68 25.74 4.55
N LEU A 26 -10.56 26.32 3.73
CA LEU A 26 -10.15 27.10 2.55
C LEU A 26 -9.29 28.29 2.97
N ARG A 27 -9.68 29.02 4.03
CA ARG A 27 -8.87 30.13 4.57
C ARG A 27 -7.44 29.69 4.88
N LYS A 28 -7.29 28.60 5.65
CA LYS A 28 -5.97 28.04 6.00
C LYS A 28 -5.19 27.65 4.75
N TRP A 29 -5.86 27.08 3.74
CA TRP A 29 -5.23 26.74 2.47
C TRP A 29 -4.71 27.98 1.72
N LEU A 30 -5.53 29.02 1.60
CA LEU A 30 -5.16 30.27 0.93
C LEU A 30 -3.95 30.95 1.60
N GLU A 31 -3.89 30.91 2.93
CA GLU A 31 -2.77 31.45 3.72
C GLU A 31 -1.48 30.63 3.57
N VAL A 32 -1.56 29.30 3.56
CA VAL A 32 -0.39 28.39 3.51
C VAL A 32 0.17 28.23 2.09
N GLN A 33 -0.71 28.01 1.10
CA GLN A 33 -0.31 27.67 -0.28
C GLN A 33 -0.03 28.91 -1.14
N ARG A 34 -0.14 30.12 -0.57
CA ARG A 34 -0.01 31.41 -1.28
C ARG A 34 -0.85 31.43 -2.56
N THR A 35 -2.07 30.91 -2.48
CA THR A 35 -2.97 30.85 -3.63
C THR A 35 -3.39 32.25 -4.05
N ALA A 36 -3.15 32.58 -5.32
CA ALA A 36 -3.28 33.94 -5.81
C ALA A 36 -4.74 34.29 -6.14
N ILE A 37 -5.51 33.33 -6.67
CA ILE A 37 -6.92 33.50 -7.05
C ILE A 37 -7.75 32.34 -6.51
N ALA A 38 -8.91 32.62 -5.91
CA ALA A 38 -9.89 31.60 -5.51
C ALA A 38 -11.27 31.91 -6.08
N LEU A 39 -11.88 30.93 -6.78
CA LEU A 39 -13.22 30.99 -7.34
C LEU A 39 -14.15 30.17 -6.46
N ILE A 40 -15.03 30.85 -5.74
CA ILE A 40 -15.76 30.27 -4.62
C ILE A 40 -17.26 30.27 -4.91
N GLN A 41 -17.88 29.10 -4.78
CA GLN A 41 -19.32 28.91 -4.86
C GLN A 41 -19.89 28.58 -3.47
N GLU A 42 -21.15 28.95 -3.25
CA GLU A 42 -21.92 28.79 -2.01
C GLU A 42 -21.12 29.19 -0.74
N PRO A 43 -20.60 30.44 -0.65
CA PRO A 43 -19.85 30.86 0.52
C PRO A 43 -20.71 30.83 1.79
N TRP A 44 -20.09 30.67 2.96
CA TRP A 44 -20.77 30.87 4.23
C TRP A 44 -21.13 32.34 4.41
N VAL A 45 -22.42 32.66 4.56
CA VAL A 45 -22.94 34.03 4.62
C VAL A 45 -23.71 34.24 5.93
N GLY A 46 -23.49 35.40 6.58
CA GLY A 46 -24.27 35.85 7.73
C GLY A 46 -24.53 37.36 7.66
N ALA A 47 -25.80 37.75 7.76
CA ALA A 47 -26.26 39.14 7.63
C ALA A 47 -25.78 39.82 6.33
N GLY A 48 -25.99 39.18 5.17
CA GLY A 48 -25.62 39.71 3.86
C GLY A 48 -24.12 39.74 3.55
N LYS A 49 -23.26 39.32 4.50
CA LYS A 49 -21.81 39.35 4.35
C LYS A 49 -21.23 37.94 4.40
N ILE A 50 -20.24 37.68 3.55
CA ILE A 50 -19.46 36.45 3.61
C ILE A 50 -18.71 36.38 4.96
N LYS A 51 -18.71 35.20 5.57
CA LYS A 51 -18.07 34.89 6.85
C LYS A 51 -16.95 33.87 6.65
N GLY A 52 -16.07 33.71 7.64
CA GLY A 52 -14.93 32.77 7.60
C GLY A 52 -13.75 33.19 6.71
N LEU A 53 -13.99 33.92 5.63
CA LEU A 53 -12.97 34.40 4.67
C LEU A 53 -12.55 35.86 4.88
N ASN A 54 -13.06 36.50 5.94
CA ASN A 54 -12.72 37.88 6.29
C ASN A 54 -11.30 37.96 6.87
N ASN A 55 -10.61 39.08 6.66
CA ASN A 55 -9.23 39.36 7.13
C ASN A 55 -8.11 38.56 6.42
N LEU A 56 -8.37 38.01 5.23
CA LEU A 56 -7.30 37.50 4.37
C LEU A 56 -6.41 38.65 3.84
N LYS A 57 -5.14 38.36 3.52
CA LYS A 57 -4.20 39.33 2.92
C LYS A 57 -4.51 39.58 1.42
N GLY A 58 -5.77 39.87 1.09
CA GLY A 58 -6.27 40.00 -0.27
C GLY A 58 -7.56 40.81 -0.36
N LYS A 59 -8.21 40.75 -1.52
CA LYS A 59 -9.53 41.35 -1.79
C LYS A 59 -10.54 40.24 -2.03
N LEU A 60 -11.73 40.40 -1.47
CA LEU A 60 -12.87 39.52 -1.69
C LEU A 60 -13.93 40.28 -2.49
N PHE A 61 -14.34 39.71 -3.61
CA PHE A 61 -15.26 40.27 -4.58
C PHE A 61 -16.54 39.44 -4.61
N TYR A 62 -17.68 40.07 -4.35
CA TYR A 62 -19.00 39.45 -4.34
C TYR A 62 -20.06 40.54 -4.48
N SER A 63 -21.27 40.18 -4.94
CA SER A 63 -22.37 41.15 -5.02
C SER A 63 -22.87 41.45 -3.61
N SER A 64 -22.76 42.72 -3.20
CA SER A 64 -23.32 43.23 -1.94
C SER A 64 -24.78 43.66 -2.06
N GLU A 65 -25.36 43.60 -3.25
CA GLU A 65 -26.75 43.98 -3.53
C GLU A 65 -27.75 42.87 -3.15
N HIS A 66 -27.25 41.70 -2.76
CA HIS A 66 -28.07 40.55 -2.41
C HIS A 66 -27.74 40.02 -1.01
N ASP A 67 -28.77 39.68 -0.24
CA ASP A 67 -28.62 39.16 1.13
C ASP A 67 -27.93 37.80 1.22
N LYS A 68 -27.82 37.08 0.10
CA LYS A 68 -27.25 35.73 0.01
C LYS A 68 -26.45 35.53 -1.29
N PRO A 69 -25.23 36.09 -1.41
CA PRO A 69 -24.36 35.80 -2.55
C PRO A 69 -24.02 34.31 -2.60
N ARG A 70 -24.11 33.71 -3.79
CA ARG A 70 -23.78 32.31 -4.08
C ARG A 70 -22.47 32.14 -4.84
N ALA A 71 -21.89 33.22 -5.35
CA ALA A 71 -20.56 33.22 -5.94
C ALA A 71 -19.71 34.38 -5.41
N CYS A 72 -18.43 34.12 -5.17
CA CYS A 72 -17.43 35.15 -4.89
C CYS A 72 -16.06 34.79 -5.44
N ILE A 73 -15.19 35.80 -5.55
CA ILE A 73 -13.80 35.67 -5.97
C ILE A 73 -12.90 36.27 -4.91
N TYR A 74 -11.84 35.56 -4.54
CA TYR A 74 -10.76 36.10 -3.74
C TYR A 74 -9.51 36.29 -4.61
N THR A 75 -8.80 37.42 -4.44
CA THR A 75 -7.47 37.62 -5.03
C THR A 75 -6.50 38.16 -3.99
N THR A 76 -5.21 37.87 -4.16
CA THR A 76 -4.15 38.54 -3.37
C THR A 76 -4.01 40.02 -3.78
N LYS A 77 -3.43 40.86 -2.92
CA LYS A 77 -3.35 42.33 -3.14
C LYS A 77 -2.46 42.75 -4.31
N ASP A 78 -1.51 41.91 -4.69
CA ASP A 78 -0.61 42.07 -5.83
C ASP A 78 -1.30 41.88 -7.19
N ILE A 79 -2.49 41.26 -7.20
CA ILE A 79 -3.30 41.11 -8.40
C ILE A 79 -4.15 42.36 -8.62
N CYS A 80 -3.96 43.01 -9.77
CA CYS A 80 -4.84 44.06 -10.25
C CYS A 80 -6.13 43.43 -10.82
N ALA A 81 -7.14 43.29 -9.97
CA ALA A 81 -8.46 42.79 -10.32
C ALA A 81 -9.51 43.91 -10.31
N GLN A 82 -10.26 44.03 -11.40
CA GLN A 82 -11.35 44.99 -11.58
C GLN A 82 -12.67 44.25 -11.83
N PRO A 83 -13.73 44.48 -11.03
CA PRO A 83 -15.03 43.89 -11.29
C PRO A 83 -15.58 44.30 -12.66
N LEU A 84 -16.13 43.33 -13.39
CA LEU A 84 -16.94 43.61 -14.57
C LEU A 84 -18.41 43.67 -14.13
N THR A 85 -18.84 44.85 -13.68
CA THR A 85 -20.13 45.06 -12.99
C THR A 85 -21.33 44.51 -13.75
N ASP A 86 -21.31 44.59 -15.08
CA ASP A 86 -22.41 44.09 -15.95
C ASP A 86 -22.55 42.56 -15.94
N PHE A 87 -21.58 41.85 -15.37
CA PHE A 87 -21.51 40.40 -15.24
C PHE A 87 -21.38 39.95 -13.77
N CYS A 88 -21.84 40.79 -12.83
CA CYS A 88 -21.86 40.49 -11.40
C CYS A 88 -23.31 40.42 -10.90
N SER A 89 -23.70 39.27 -10.37
CA SER A 89 -25.01 38.98 -9.80
C SER A 89 -24.87 38.20 -8.49
N ARG A 90 -26.00 37.73 -7.95
CA ARG A 90 -26.02 36.79 -6.83
C ARG A 90 -25.23 35.51 -7.12
N ASP A 91 -25.31 35.02 -8.36
CA ASP A 91 -24.91 33.67 -8.76
C ASP A 91 -23.64 33.63 -9.59
N MET A 92 -23.22 34.79 -10.09
CA MET A 92 -22.00 34.92 -10.86
C MET A 92 -21.25 36.17 -10.43
N TYR A 93 -19.93 36.07 -10.30
CA TYR A 93 -19.08 37.24 -10.13
C TYR A 93 -17.91 37.16 -11.09
N ALA A 94 -17.67 38.21 -11.87
CA ALA A 94 -16.60 38.26 -12.85
C ALA A 94 -15.65 39.44 -12.58
N VAL A 95 -14.36 39.18 -12.68
CA VAL A 95 -13.30 40.20 -12.56
C VAL A 95 -12.36 40.11 -13.76
N ALA A 96 -11.99 41.25 -14.31
CA ALA A 96 -10.86 41.35 -15.22
C ALA A 96 -9.58 41.48 -14.41
N ILE A 97 -8.63 40.59 -14.68
CA ILE A 97 -7.32 40.54 -14.03
C ILE A 97 -6.26 40.95 -15.03
N GLN A 98 -5.41 41.89 -14.64
CA GLN A 98 -4.23 42.23 -15.42
C GLN A 98 -3.09 41.24 -15.09
N TYR A 99 -2.77 40.37 -16.04
CA TYR A 99 -1.78 39.30 -15.87
C TYR A 99 -0.38 39.75 -16.29
N THR A 100 -0.28 40.50 -17.39
CA THR A 100 0.95 41.18 -17.84
C THR A 100 0.64 42.63 -18.21
N GLN A 101 1.65 43.41 -18.61
CA GLN A 101 1.41 44.79 -19.07
C GLN A 101 0.45 44.85 -20.27
N GLU A 102 0.39 43.78 -21.08
CA GLU A 102 -0.38 43.74 -22.33
C GLU A 102 -1.55 42.74 -22.32
N SER A 103 -1.58 41.78 -21.38
CA SER A 103 -2.58 40.71 -21.35
C SER A 103 -3.55 40.85 -20.17
N ARG A 104 -4.85 40.84 -20.47
CA ARG A 104 -5.94 40.79 -19.51
C ARG A 104 -6.64 39.44 -19.59
N LEU A 105 -6.89 38.85 -18.42
CA LEU A 105 -7.62 37.60 -18.26
C LEU A 105 -8.91 37.88 -17.51
N VAL A 106 -10.04 37.42 -18.02
CA VAL A 106 -11.30 37.45 -17.27
C VAL A 106 -11.40 36.20 -16.42
N VAL A 107 -11.74 36.35 -15.14
CA VAL A 107 -11.97 35.23 -14.25
C VAL A 107 -13.35 35.34 -13.61
N ALA A 108 -14.13 34.27 -13.68
CA ALA A 108 -15.49 34.23 -13.20
C ALA A 108 -15.73 33.07 -12.24
N SER A 109 -16.41 33.34 -11.14
CA SER A 109 -16.99 32.35 -10.24
C SER A 109 -18.48 32.25 -10.53
N VAL A 110 -18.98 31.05 -10.83
CA VAL A 110 -20.35 30.82 -11.30
C VAL A 110 -21.01 29.69 -10.53
N TYR A 111 -22.08 29.99 -9.82
CA TYR A 111 -23.00 28.99 -9.31
C TYR A 111 -24.18 28.87 -10.27
N MET A 112 -24.52 27.67 -10.72
CA MET A 112 -25.66 27.42 -11.61
C MET A 112 -26.78 26.74 -10.83
N PRO A 113 -27.83 27.45 -10.39
CA PRO A 113 -28.98 26.86 -9.68
C PRO A 113 -29.62 25.74 -10.49
N GLU A 114 -30.16 24.68 -9.87
CA GLU A 114 -30.77 23.55 -10.58
C GLU A 114 -31.93 23.95 -11.50
N GLU A 115 -32.68 24.98 -11.11
CA GLU A 115 -33.89 25.47 -11.77
C GLU A 115 -33.62 26.18 -13.10
N ASP A 116 -32.38 26.63 -13.34
CA ASP A 116 -32.04 27.41 -14.52
C ASP A 116 -31.79 26.53 -15.76
N THR A 117 -31.99 27.08 -16.95
CA THR A 117 -31.53 26.43 -18.18
C THR A 117 -30.02 26.61 -18.35
N PRO A 118 -29.23 25.53 -18.52
CA PRO A 118 -27.78 25.62 -18.75
C PRO A 118 -27.42 25.93 -20.22
N PRO A 119 -26.39 26.74 -20.50
CA PRO A 119 -25.71 27.64 -19.57
C PRO A 119 -26.62 28.83 -19.18
N PRO A 120 -26.48 29.39 -17.96
CA PRO A 120 -27.24 30.57 -17.56
C PRO A 120 -27.01 31.75 -18.51
N HIS A 121 -28.05 32.55 -18.74
CA HIS A 121 -28.02 33.69 -19.68
C HIS A 121 -26.85 34.65 -19.43
N ASP A 122 -26.56 34.97 -18.16
CA ASP A 122 -25.47 35.88 -17.82
C ASP A 122 -24.09 35.28 -18.14
N LEU A 123 -23.92 33.97 -17.98
CA LEU A 123 -22.70 33.28 -18.38
C LEU A 123 -22.52 33.33 -19.91
N SER A 124 -23.59 33.09 -20.68
CA SER A 124 -23.54 33.23 -22.14
C SER A 124 -23.17 34.64 -22.57
N ARG A 125 -23.70 35.68 -21.89
CA ARG A 125 -23.31 37.07 -22.14
C ARG A 125 -21.85 37.34 -21.84
N LEU A 126 -21.32 36.81 -20.74
CA LEU A 126 -19.91 36.94 -20.39
C LEU A 126 -19.00 36.28 -21.44
N VAL A 127 -19.30 35.06 -21.85
CA VAL A 127 -18.51 34.34 -22.87
C VAL A 127 -18.54 35.08 -24.20
N ASN A 128 -19.73 35.50 -24.66
CA ASN A 128 -19.87 36.29 -25.89
C ASN A 128 -19.11 37.63 -25.82
N PHE A 129 -19.09 38.28 -24.65
CA PHE A 129 -18.30 39.49 -24.43
C PHE A 129 -16.79 39.21 -24.56
N CYS A 130 -16.29 38.16 -23.90
CA CYS A 130 -14.89 37.75 -23.98
C CYS A 130 -14.48 37.39 -25.42
N GLU A 131 -15.30 36.61 -26.13
CA GLU A 131 -15.05 36.25 -27.53
C GLU A 131 -14.98 37.48 -28.46
N ARG A 132 -15.94 38.42 -28.33
CA ARG A 132 -15.97 39.63 -29.17
C ARG A 132 -14.81 40.58 -28.88
N THR A 133 -14.33 40.61 -27.64
CA THR A 133 -13.23 41.47 -27.20
C THR A 133 -11.86 40.81 -27.34
N GLY A 134 -11.81 39.52 -27.69
CA GLY A 134 -10.57 38.75 -27.74
C GLY A 134 -9.94 38.49 -26.37
N LEU A 135 -10.70 38.63 -25.28
CA LEU A 135 -10.21 38.37 -23.93
C LEU A 135 -10.29 36.87 -23.61
N GLU A 136 -9.22 36.33 -23.04
CA GLU A 136 -9.25 34.99 -22.47
C GLU A 136 -10.11 34.96 -21.22
N VAL A 137 -10.80 33.85 -20.98
CA VAL A 137 -11.70 33.67 -19.83
C VAL A 137 -11.46 32.35 -19.11
N VAL A 138 -11.40 32.41 -17.77
CA VAL A 138 -11.38 31.24 -16.89
C VAL A 138 -12.64 31.25 -16.04
N ILE A 139 -13.42 30.17 -16.11
CA ILE A 139 -14.67 30.02 -15.37
C ILE A 139 -14.52 28.89 -14.36
N GLY A 140 -14.62 29.21 -13.07
CA GLY A 140 -14.82 28.25 -12.00
C GLY A 140 -16.31 28.12 -11.76
N THR A 141 -16.86 26.92 -11.89
CA THR A 141 -18.30 26.74 -11.78
C THR A 141 -18.71 25.53 -10.96
N ASP A 142 -19.75 25.73 -10.16
CA ASP A 142 -20.62 24.63 -9.75
C ASP A 142 -21.84 24.61 -10.67
N SER A 143 -21.92 23.55 -11.48
CA SER A 143 -23.01 23.38 -12.44
C SER A 143 -24.25 22.72 -11.84
N ASN A 144 -24.23 22.22 -10.60
CA ASN A 144 -25.28 21.36 -10.04
C ASN A 144 -25.71 20.26 -11.03
N ALA A 145 -24.74 19.67 -11.73
CA ALA A 145 -24.99 18.55 -12.60
C ALA A 145 -25.48 17.35 -11.77
N HIS A 146 -26.43 16.60 -12.30
CA HIS A 146 -26.97 15.41 -11.65
C HIS A 146 -26.89 14.22 -12.60
N HIS A 147 -26.23 13.14 -12.17
CA HIS A 147 -26.10 11.92 -12.95
C HIS A 147 -26.46 10.68 -12.10
N PRO A 148 -27.17 9.69 -12.65
CA PRO A 148 -27.54 8.46 -11.94
C PRO A 148 -26.34 7.69 -11.38
N LEU A 149 -25.20 7.72 -12.08
CA LEU A 149 -23.95 7.12 -11.58
C LEU A 149 -23.40 7.80 -10.31
N TRP A 150 -23.90 8.97 -9.95
CA TRP A 150 -23.56 9.66 -8.70
C TRP A 150 -24.56 9.35 -7.57
N GLY A 151 -25.49 8.40 -7.79
CA GLY A 151 -26.52 8.02 -6.82
C GLY A 151 -27.75 8.93 -6.82
N MET A 152 -27.89 9.79 -7.84
CA MET A 152 -29.03 10.71 -7.96
C MET A 152 -30.19 10.06 -8.72
N GLU A 153 -31.41 10.17 -8.19
CA GLU A 153 -32.60 9.57 -8.80
C GLU A 153 -33.00 10.24 -10.13
N LYS A 154 -32.73 11.54 -10.27
CA LYS A 154 -33.12 12.33 -11.46
C LYS A 154 -31.88 12.93 -12.15
N PRO A 155 -31.51 12.45 -13.35
CA PRO A 155 -30.51 13.15 -14.17
C PRO A 155 -31.02 14.53 -14.58
N ASN A 156 -30.11 15.47 -14.84
CA ASN A 156 -30.43 16.72 -15.54
C ASN A 156 -29.59 16.88 -16.82
N GLU A 157 -30.04 17.74 -17.74
CA GLU A 157 -29.43 17.93 -19.06
C GLU A 157 -28.00 18.50 -19.02
N ARG A 158 -27.57 18.98 -17.85
CA ARG A 158 -26.26 19.58 -17.58
C ARG A 158 -25.09 18.63 -17.74
N VAL A 159 -25.35 17.31 -17.73
CA VAL A 159 -24.33 16.28 -17.97
C VAL A 159 -24.03 16.07 -19.47
N GLY A 160 -24.77 16.76 -20.36
CA GLY A 160 -24.72 16.55 -21.82
C GLY A 160 -23.40 16.92 -22.52
N GLY A 161 -22.63 17.86 -21.97
CA GLY A 161 -21.32 18.27 -22.52
C GLY A 161 -20.26 17.16 -22.56
N GLY A 162 -20.50 16.07 -21.80
CA GLY A 162 -19.62 14.91 -21.77
C GLY A 162 -19.45 14.20 -23.12
N LYS A 163 -20.45 14.22 -24.02
CA LYS A 163 -20.39 13.45 -25.28
C LYS A 163 -19.23 13.88 -26.19
N ALA A 164 -19.05 15.19 -26.39
CA ALA A 164 -17.94 15.71 -27.19
C ALA A 164 -16.58 15.43 -26.54
N LEU A 165 -16.51 15.52 -25.20
CA LEU A 165 -15.31 15.21 -24.44
C LEU A 165 -14.96 13.72 -24.50
N ILE A 166 -15.95 12.83 -24.41
CA ILE A 166 -15.78 11.37 -24.50
C ILE A 166 -15.16 11.00 -25.85
N VAL A 167 -15.62 11.59 -26.96
CA VAL A 167 -15.04 11.32 -28.29
C VAL A 167 -13.55 11.67 -28.33
N ARG A 168 -13.18 12.85 -27.80
CA ARG A 168 -11.78 13.31 -27.75
C ARG A 168 -10.94 12.46 -26.79
N LEU A 169 -11.45 12.20 -25.58
CA LEU A 169 -10.76 11.36 -24.59
C LEU A 169 -10.56 9.95 -25.13
N ALA A 170 -11.57 9.35 -25.75
CA ALA A 170 -11.46 8.02 -26.35
C ALA A 170 -10.39 7.98 -27.46
N ALA A 171 -10.28 9.04 -28.27
CA ALA A 171 -9.21 9.14 -29.27
C ALA A 171 -7.81 9.19 -28.62
N ILE A 172 -7.64 10.01 -27.59
CA ILE A 172 -6.38 10.11 -26.83
C ILE A 172 -6.05 8.76 -26.18
N MET A 173 -7.03 8.11 -25.54
CA MET A 173 -6.88 6.84 -24.85
C MET A 173 -6.49 5.70 -25.81
N ARG A 174 -7.12 5.64 -27.00
CA ARG A 174 -6.72 4.71 -28.06
C ARG A 174 -5.29 4.97 -28.53
N ALA A 175 -4.92 6.24 -28.74
CA ALA A 175 -3.56 6.60 -29.13
C ALA A 175 -2.54 6.20 -28.04
N CYS A 176 -2.88 6.34 -26.76
CA CYS A 176 -2.03 5.90 -25.65
C CYS A 176 -1.73 4.40 -25.71
N LEU A 177 -2.74 3.56 -26.00
CA LEU A 177 -2.55 2.12 -26.15
C LEU A 177 -1.74 1.77 -27.40
N ALA A 178 -2.11 2.35 -28.56
CA ALA A 178 -1.43 2.09 -29.83
C ALA A 178 0.06 2.48 -29.78
N LEU A 179 0.38 3.60 -29.11
CA LEU A 179 1.75 4.09 -28.94
C LEU A 179 2.45 3.52 -27.70
N LYS A 180 1.76 2.70 -26.89
CA LYS A 180 2.29 2.13 -25.63
C LYS A 180 2.82 3.22 -24.68
N TYR A 181 2.15 4.36 -24.65
CA TYR A 181 2.61 5.58 -24.00
C TYR A 181 1.58 6.12 -23.01
N VAL A 182 2.06 6.74 -21.92
CA VAL A 182 1.23 7.47 -20.96
C VAL A 182 1.68 8.94 -20.93
N PRO A 183 0.78 9.91 -21.21
CA PRO A 183 1.07 11.33 -21.15
C PRO A 183 1.75 11.77 -19.86
N ARG A 184 2.75 12.65 -19.96
CA ARG A 184 3.51 13.15 -18.78
C ARG A 184 2.62 13.66 -17.65
N GLY A 185 1.58 14.44 -17.96
CA GLY A 185 0.64 14.95 -16.96
C GLY A 185 -0.15 13.87 -16.22
N TRP A 186 -0.28 12.67 -16.80
CA TRP A 186 -1.01 11.55 -16.19
C TRP A 186 -0.12 10.69 -15.29
N ARG A 187 1.21 10.76 -15.50
CA ARG A 187 2.23 9.97 -14.80
C ARG A 187 2.58 10.53 -13.42
N GLU A 188 2.09 11.71 -13.07
CA GLU A 188 2.30 12.28 -11.75
C GLU A 188 1.49 11.51 -10.70
N VAL A 189 2.18 11.08 -9.64
CA VAL A 189 1.60 10.32 -8.53
C VAL A 189 1.89 11.04 -7.23
N LYS A 190 0.85 11.55 -6.58
CA LYS A 190 0.97 12.14 -5.25
C LYS A 190 0.94 11.02 -4.22
N VAL A 191 2.03 10.82 -3.49
CA VAL A 191 2.10 9.80 -2.43
C VAL A 191 1.72 10.43 -1.10
N THR A 192 0.73 9.84 -0.42
CA THR A 192 0.27 10.25 0.91
C THR A 192 0.45 9.09 1.87
N PHE A 193 1.07 9.35 3.01
CA PHE A 193 1.33 8.32 4.03
C PHE A 193 0.19 8.28 5.03
N ILE A 194 -0.49 7.13 5.13
CA ILE A 194 -1.56 6.89 6.10
C ILE A 194 -0.99 6.06 7.25
N PRO A 195 -1.11 6.51 8.52
CA PRO A 195 -0.65 5.72 9.66
C PRO A 195 -1.42 4.41 9.77
N LYS A 196 -0.72 3.29 9.98
CA LYS A 196 -1.34 2.00 10.29
C LYS A 196 -1.92 2.08 11.71
N PRO A 197 -3.16 1.63 11.95
CA PRO A 197 -3.76 1.66 13.28
C PRO A 197 -3.02 0.72 14.25
N GLY A 198 -2.96 1.09 15.53
CA GLY A 198 -2.43 0.23 16.60
C GLY A 198 -0.91 0.08 16.63
N LYS A 199 -0.14 0.94 15.96
CA LYS A 199 1.32 0.96 16.07
C LYS A 199 1.74 1.86 17.24
N SER A 200 2.64 1.33 18.08
CA SER A 200 3.17 2.04 19.25
C SER A 200 4.22 3.09 18.89
N ASP A 201 4.84 2.96 17.72
CA ASP A 201 5.89 3.84 17.24
C ASP A 201 5.63 4.24 15.78
N TYR A 202 5.49 5.54 15.56
CA TYR A 202 5.29 6.17 14.25
C TYR A 202 6.54 6.88 13.73
N THR A 203 7.71 6.59 14.30
CA THR A 203 9.01 6.98 13.75
C THR A 203 9.50 6.00 12.68
N ASP A 204 9.08 4.73 12.75
CA ASP A 204 9.35 3.72 11.71
C ASP A 204 8.50 3.97 10.45
N PRO A 205 9.11 4.14 9.26
CA PRO A 205 8.39 4.22 7.99
C PRO A 205 7.43 3.05 7.73
N LYS A 206 7.71 1.84 8.26
CA LYS A 206 6.83 0.67 8.15
C LYS A 206 5.51 0.83 8.90
N SER A 207 5.40 1.78 9.82
CA SER A 207 4.16 2.14 10.51
C SER A 207 3.20 2.95 9.64
N TYR A 208 3.59 3.32 8.41
CA TYR A 208 2.74 3.99 7.45
C TYR A 208 2.43 3.10 6.23
N ARG A 209 1.31 3.40 5.56
CA ARG A 209 0.94 2.89 4.24
C ARG A 209 1.08 4.01 3.22
N PRO A 210 1.96 3.87 2.21
CA PRO A 210 2.09 4.86 1.15
C PRO A 210 0.95 4.70 0.13
N ILE A 211 -0.04 5.59 0.14
CA ILE A 211 -1.12 5.59 -0.85
C ILE A 211 -0.75 6.47 -2.04
N SER A 212 -0.78 5.88 -3.23
CA SER A 212 -0.50 6.52 -4.51
C SER A 212 -1.78 7.12 -5.11
N LEU A 213 -1.84 8.44 -5.19
CA LEU A 213 -2.93 9.17 -5.85
C LEU A 213 -2.53 9.49 -7.30
N THR A 214 -3.03 8.68 -8.24
CA THR A 214 -2.86 8.89 -9.68
C THR A 214 -3.91 9.84 -10.26
N SER A 215 -3.62 10.41 -11.43
CA SER A 215 -4.58 11.25 -12.16
C SER A 215 -5.87 10.50 -12.49
N PHE A 216 -7.01 11.22 -12.50
CA PHE A 216 -8.31 10.65 -12.87
C PHE A 216 -8.31 10.02 -14.27
N LEU A 217 -7.59 10.64 -15.21
CA LEU A 217 -7.46 10.15 -16.58
C LEU A 217 -6.70 8.81 -16.63
N LEU A 218 -5.62 8.67 -15.84
CA LEU A 218 -4.92 7.39 -15.72
C LEU A 218 -5.79 6.32 -15.06
N LYS A 219 -6.51 6.66 -13.98
CA LYS A 219 -7.45 5.73 -13.32
C LYS A 219 -8.53 5.22 -14.27
N THR A 220 -9.03 6.10 -15.15
CA THR A 220 -10.01 5.73 -16.17
C THR A 220 -9.43 4.73 -17.15
N MET A 221 -8.21 4.97 -17.62
CA MET A 221 -7.47 4.04 -18.48
C MET A 221 -7.21 2.69 -17.80
N GLU A 222 -6.72 2.71 -16.56
CA GLU A 222 -6.50 1.50 -15.77
C GLU A 222 -7.80 0.70 -15.62
N ARG A 223 -8.94 1.35 -15.35
CA ARG A 223 -10.24 0.70 -15.25
C ARG A 223 -10.70 0.07 -16.57
N MET A 224 -10.48 0.76 -17.69
CA MET A 224 -10.79 0.21 -19.02
C MET A 224 -9.92 -1.01 -19.32
N CYS A 225 -8.63 -0.97 -18.99
CA CYS A 225 -7.72 -2.11 -19.13
C CYS A 225 -8.12 -3.26 -18.20
N GLU A 226 -8.51 -2.98 -16.95
CA GLU A 226 -9.01 -3.98 -16.01
C GLU A 226 -10.23 -4.71 -16.59
N ARG A 227 -11.19 -3.95 -17.14
CA ARG A 227 -12.38 -4.51 -17.78
C ARG A 227 -12.03 -5.38 -18.98
N GLU A 228 -11.10 -4.93 -19.82
CA GLU A 228 -10.61 -5.71 -20.96
C GLU A 228 -9.97 -7.02 -20.50
N LEU A 229 -9.02 -6.98 -19.55
CA LEU A 229 -8.36 -8.17 -19.03
C LEU A 229 -9.36 -9.19 -18.44
N ARG A 230 -10.39 -8.70 -17.73
CA ARG A 230 -11.45 -9.55 -17.18
C ARG A 230 -12.37 -10.12 -18.27
N GLY A 231 -12.70 -9.32 -19.28
CA GLY A 231 -13.61 -9.67 -20.37
C GLY A 231 -12.99 -10.51 -21.49
N SER A 232 -11.66 -10.54 -21.60
CA SER A 232 -10.95 -11.35 -22.61
C SER A 232 -10.03 -12.38 -21.96
N ALA A 233 -8.88 -11.95 -21.43
CA ALA A 233 -7.84 -12.85 -20.94
C ALA A 233 -8.33 -13.80 -19.83
N LEU A 234 -9.02 -13.28 -18.81
CA LEU A 234 -9.52 -14.08 -17.69
C LEU A 234 -10.83 -14.82 -17.99
N MET A 235 -11.53 -14.48 -19.06
CA MET A 235 -12.66 -15.27 -19.55
C MET A 235 -12.16 -16.57 -20.21
N ASN A 236 -11.04 -16.50 -20.93
CA ASN A 236 -10.44 -17.66 -21.61
C ASN A 236 -9.53 -18.49 -20.70
N LEU A 237 -8.77 -17.83 -19.82
CA LEU A 237 -7.83 -18.44 -18.88
C LEU A 237 -8.09 -17.85 -17.49
N PRO A 238 -9.07 -18.37 -16.74
CA PRO A 238 -9.46 -17.80 -15.45
C PRO A 238 -8.36 -17.95 -14.39
N LEU A 239 -8.45 -17.11 -13.36
CA LEU A 239 -7.66 -17.28 -12.15
C LEU A 239 -8.09 -18.55 -11.42
N HIS A 240 -7.18 -19.14 -10.67
CA HIS A 240 -7.41 -20.34 -9.88
C HIS A 240 -8.56 -20.13 -8.88
N ASP A 241 -9.45 -21.11 -8.75
CA ASP A 241 -10.67 -20.97 -7.94
C ASP A 241 -10.37 -20.74 -6.44
N LYS A 242 -9.20 -21.17 -5.97
CA LYS A 242 -8.77 -20.95 -4.58
C LYS A 242 -8.11 -19.59 -4.32
N GLN A 243 -8.11 -18.66 -5.28
CA GLN A 243 -7.82 -17.24 -5.04
C GLN A 243 -9.13 -16.49 -4.78
N HIS A 244 -9.28 -15.91 -3.60
CA HIS A 244 -10.53 -15.29 -3.14
C HIS A 244 -10.52 -13.77 -3.15
N ALA A 245 -9.38 -13.12 -2.90
CA ALA A 245 -9.36 -11.67 -2.87
C ALA A 245 -9.57 -11.06 -4.27
N TYR A 246 -10.17 -9.87 -4.31
CA TYR A 246 -10.39 -9.07 -5.52
C TYR A 246 -11.08 -9.83 -6.67
N SER A 247 -11.84 -10.88 -6.32
CA SER A 247 -12.53 -11.77 -7.23
C SER A 247 -14.04 -11.65 -7.02
N LEU A 248 -14.79 -11.63 -8.12
CA LEU A 248 -16.25 -11.47 -8.07
C LEU A 248 -16.89 -12.66 -7.34
N GLY A 249 -17.83 -12.38 -6.44
CA GLY A 249 -18.56 -13.41 -5.69
C GLY A 249 -17.74 -14.12 -4.60
N LYS A 250 -16.54 -13.64 -4.28
CA LYS A 250 -15.68 -14.21 -3.22
C LYS A 250 -15.45 -13.20 -2.11
N SER A 251 -15.36 -13.71 -0.90
CA SER A 251 -15.16 -12.97 0.36
C SER A 251 -14.19 -13.70 1.27
N THR A 252 -13.81 -13.06 2.37
CA THR A 252 -13.06 -13.71 3.46
C THR A 252 -13.79 -14.93 4.01
N GLU A 253 -15.12 -14.87 4.14
CA GLU A 253 -15.96 -16.00 4.58
C GLU A 253 -15.87 -17.17 3.61
N SER A 254 -15.91 -16.90 2.29
CA SER A 254 -15.79 -17.96 1.29
C SER A 254 -14.43 -18.67 1.34
N ALA A 255 -13.35 -17.93 1.64
CA ALA A 255 -12.00 -18.50 1.79
C ALA A 255 -11.91 -19.34 3.07
N LEU A 256 -12.44 -18.81 4.17
CA LEU A 256 -12.48 -19.50 5.46
C LEU A 256 -13.30 -20.79 5.38
N HIS A 257 -14.45 -20.77 4.70
CA HIS A 257 -15.28 -21.95 4.50
C HIS A 257 -14.50 -23.07 3.78
N LYS A 258 -13.72 -22.74 2.75
CA LYS A 258 -12.87 -23.72 2.03
C LYS A 258 -11.81 -24.34 2.96
N VAL A 259 -11.17 -23.52 3.79
CA VAL A 259 -10.19 -23.99 4.78
C VAL A 259 -10.83 -24.91 5.81
N ILE A 260 -11.95 -24.50 6.41
CA ILE A 260 -12.66 -25.27 7.44
C ILE A 260 -13.15 -26.60 6.88
N THR A 261 -13.79 -26.59 5.69
CA THR A 261 -14.27 -27.82 5.04
C THR A 261 -13.14 -28.84 4.88
N LYS A 262 -11.94 -28.37 4.48
CA LYS A 262 -10.80 -29.27 4.30
C LYS A 262 -10.29 -29.86 5.62
N ILE A 263 -10.33 -29.09 6.69
CA ILE A 263 -9.97 -29.56 8.04
C ILE A 263 -10.99 -30.60 8.53
N GLU A 264 -12.28 -30.35 8.34
CA GLU A 264 -13.36 -31.26 8.72
C GLU A 264 -13.26 -32.60 7.97
N GLU A 265 -12.98 -32.57 6.66
CA GLU A 265 -12.71 -33.78 5.85
C GLU A 265 -11.55 -34.60 6.44
N ALA A 266 -10.46 -33.97 6.82
CA ALA A 266 -9.30 -34.66 7.40
C ALA A 266 -9.63 -35.29 8.77
N ILE A 267 -10.41 -34.58 9.60
CA ILE A 267 -10.89 -35.11 10.89
C ILE A 267 -11.78 -36.34 10.68
N GLN A 268 -12.72 -36.28 9.73
CA GLN A 268 -13.60 -37.40 9.39
C GLN A 268 -12.80 -38.63 8.91
N ASN A 269 -11.74 -38.40 8.13
CA ASN A 269 -10.84 -39.45 7.64
C ASN A 269 -9.84 -39.96 8.70
N LYS A 270 -9.89 -39.44 9.93
CA LYS A 270 -8.95 -39.73 11.02
C LYS A 270 -7.49 -39.44 10.63
N GLU A 271 -7.28 -38.39 9.85
CA GLU A 271 -5.97 -37.90 9.43
C GLU A 271 -5.53 -36.72 10.29
N ILE A 272 -4.22 -36.53 10.38
CA ILE A 272 -3.62 -35.33 10.93
C ILE A 272 -3.63 -34.27 9.81
N CYS A 273 -4.20 -33.10 10.09
CA CYS A 273 -4.16 -31.95 9.17
C CYS A 273 -3.26 -30.85 9.76
N LEU A 274 -2.29 -30.39 8.98
CA LEU A 274 -1.43 -29.27 9.32
C LEU A 274 -1.69 -28.11 8.37
N GLY A 275 -1.91 -26.93 8.95
CA GLY A 275 -2.05 -25.67 8.22
C GLY A 275 -0.82 -24.80 8.35
N SER A 276 -0.26 -24.38 7.22
CA SER A 276 0.81 -23.38 7.14
C SER A 276 0.25 -22.08 6.61
N PHE A 277 0.42 -21.00 7.37
CA PHE A 277 -0.07 -19.65 7.04
C PHE A 277 1.14 -18.80 6.65
N ILE A 278 1.16 -18.35 5.41
CA ILE A 278 2.27 -17.62 4.80
C ILE A 278 1.81 -16.20 4.50
N ASP A 279 2.51 -15.24 5.10
CA ASP A 279 2.36 -13.80 4.83
C ASP A 279 3.49 -13.36 3.88
N ILE A 280 3.13 -12.83 2.71
CA ILE A 280 4.09 -12.38 1.71
C ILE A 280 4.46 -10.92 1.97
N GLU A 281 5.67 -10.70 2.50
CA GLU A 281 6.14 -9.35 2.82
C GLU A 281 6.20 -8.46 1.56
N GLY A 282 5.39 -7.40 1.57
CA GLY A 282 5.47 -6.34 0.56
C GLY A 282 5.01 -6.77 -0.82
N ALA A 283 3.92 -7.55 -0.92
CA ALA A 283 3.32 -8.01 -2.17
C ALA A 283 3.24 -6.92 -3.25
N PHE A 284 2.61 -5.79 -2.98
CA PHE A 284 2.50 -4.70 -3.96
C PHE A 284 3.83 -3.98 -4.21
N ASP A 285 4.64 -3.75 -3.17
CA ASP A 285 5.86 -2.93 -3.27
C ASP A 285 7.03 -3.67 -3.93
N ARG A 286 7.06 -5.00 -3.81
CA ARG A 286 8.18 -5.83 -4.27
C ARG A 286 7.92 -6.57 -5.58
N THR A 287 6.70 -6.59 -6.09
CA THR A 287 6.36 -7.27 -7.35
C THR A 287 7.18 -6.71 -8.53
N ASN A 288 7.94 -7.59 -9.17
CA ASN A 288 8.83 -7.28 -10.28
C ASN A 288 8.02 -7.11 -11.58
N PHE A 289 8.43 -6.18 -12.45
CA PHE A 289 7.76 -6.01 -13.76
C PHE A 289 7.91 -7.24 -14.67
N SER A 290 9.00 -8.01 -14.53
CA SER A 290 9.18 -9.29 -15.22
C SER A 290 8.13 -10.33 -14.82
N SER A 291 7.83 -10.43 -13.52
CA SER A 291 6.78 -11.33 -13.01
C SER A 291 5.41 -10.94 -13.53
N ILE A 292 5.10 -9.63 -13.55
CA ILE A 292 3.85 -9.12 -14.14
C ILE A 292 3.77 -9.45 -15.64
N LYS A 293 4.86 -9.19 -16.38
CA LYS A 293 4.93 -9.48 -17.82
C LYS A 293 4.73 -10.98 -18.10
N GLY A 294 5.39 -11.85 -17.33
CA GLY A 294 5.24 -13.30 -17.43
C GLY A 294 3.83 -13.77 -17.10
N ALA A 295 3.22 -13.22 -16.05
CA ALA A 295 1.84 -13.51 -15.66
C ALA A 295 0.86 -13.12 -16.78
N LEU A 296 0.93 -11.89 -17.28
CA LEU A 296 0.08 -11.42 -18.39
C LEU A 296 0.29 -12.27 -19.66
N GLY A 297 1.54 -12.62 -19.98
CA GLY A 297 1.86 -13.46 -21.14
C GLY A 297 1.25 -14.86 -21.07
N ARG A 298 1.25 -15.49 -19.89
CA ARG A 298 0.61 -16.81 -19.67
C ARG A 298 -0.90 -16.77 -19.84
N HIS A 299 -1.54 -15.66 -19.48
CA HIS A 299 -2.95 -15.42 -19.75
C HIS A 299 -3.23 -14.94 -21.19
N LYS A 300 -2.24 -15.00 -22.10
CA LYS A 300 -2.34 -14.63 -23.52
C LYS A 300 -2.84 -13.20 -23.74
N VAL A 301 -2.48 -12.28 -22.84
CA VAL A 301 -2.77 -10.86 -22.99
C VAL A 301 -2.02 -10.30 -24.21
N GLU A 302 -2.66 -9.42 -24.96
CA GLU A 302 -2.05 -8.79 -26.14
C GLU A 302 -0.72 -8.08 -25.77
N PRO A 303 0.38 -8.33 -26.51
CA PRO A 303 1.68 -7.74 -26.19
C PRO A 303 1.68 -6.21 -26.07
N ALA A 304 0.87 -5.52 -26.88
CA ALA A 304 0.75 -4.06 -26.81
C ALA A 304 0.18 -3.58 -25.47
N LEU A 305 -0.83 -4.27 -24.93
CA LEU A 305 -1.39 -3.97 -23.62
C LEU A 305 -0.39 -4.29 -22.50
N ILE A 306 0.36 -5.39 -22.61
CA ILE A 306 1.43 -5.73 -21.67
C ILE A 306 2.49 -4.61 -21.62
N ASP A 307 2.97 -4.18 -22.78
CA ASP A 307 3.97 -3.12 -22.88
C ASP A 307 3.43 -1.80 -22.31
N TRP A 308 2.18 -1.46 -22.58
CA TRP A 308 1.54 -0.27 -22.00
C TRP A 308 1.44 -0.34 -20.47
N ILE A 309 1.04 -1.50 -19.90
CA ILE A 309 0.98 -1.70 -18.44
C ILE A 309 2.37 -1.54 -17.82
N VAL A 310 3.40 -2.15 -18.41
CA VAL A 310 4.79 -2.04 -17.92
C VAL A 310 5.29 -0.59 -18.03
N TYR A 311 4.97 0.10 -19.13
CA TYR A 311 5.31 1.52 -19.30
C TYR A 311 4.63 2.39 -18.23
N MET A 312 3.34 2.17 -17.98
CA MET A 312 2.58 2.88 -16.95
C MET A 312 3.20 2.69 -15.56
N LEU A 313 3.60 1.46 -15.20
CA LEU A 313 4.19 1.16 -13.91
C LEU A 313 5.60 1.73 -13.73
N SER A 314 6.42 1.73 -14.80
CA SER A 314 7.84 2.11 -14.74
C SER A 314 8.11 3.61 -14.89
N THR A 315 7.16 4.38 -15.44
CA THR A 315 7.37 5.80 -15.78
C THR A 315 6.68 6.81 -14.86
N ARG A 316 6.22 6.36 -13.68
CA ARG A 316 5.60 7.22 -12.67
C ARG A 316 6.57 8.31 -12.19
N ILE A 317 6.02 9.50 -11.92
CA ILE A 317 6.72 10.64 -11.35
C ILE A 317 6.14 10.88 -9.96
N ILE A 318 6.91 10.60 -8.91
CA ILE A 318 6.43 10.68 -7.53
C ILE A 318 6.50 12.12 -7.00
N LYS A 319 5.40 12.58 -6.39
CA LYS A 319 5.33 13.82 -5.64
C LYS A 319 5.12 13.53 -4.15
N ILE A 320 6.07 13.95 -3.32
CA ILE A 320 6.02 13.83 -1.84
C ILE A 320 6.03 15.24 -1.26
N ALA A 321 5.10 15.53 -0.36
CA ALA A 321 5.04 16.80 0.39
C ALA A 321 5.13 18.11 -0.46
N GLY A 322 4.72 18.06 -1.74
CA GLY A 322 4.76 19.20 -2.66
C GLY A 322 6.01 19.27 -3.54
N GLU A 323 7.03 18.47 -3.26
CA GLU A 323 8.21 18.33 -4.10
C GLU A 323 7.99 17.24 -5.14
N SER A 324 8.35 17.54 -6.39
CA SER A 324 8.27 16.61 -7.51
C SER A 324 9.65 16.08 -7.81
N GLN A 325 9.91 14.82 -7.50
CA GLN A 325 11.10 14.15 -7.95
C GLN A 325 10.73 13.07 -8.97
N PRO A 326 11.36 13.06 -10.17
CA PRO A 326 11.21 11.96 -11.10
C PRO A 326 11.96 10.73 -10.54
N ILE A 327 11.35 10.05 -9.57
CA ILE A 327 11.84 8.78 -9.06
C ILE A 327 11.37 7.69 -10.02
N GLN A 328 12.30 7.12 -10.78
CA GLN A 328 12.00 5.98 -11.62
C GLN A 328 11.80 4.74 -10.74
N ILE A 329 10.60 4.19 -10.77
CA ILE A 329 10.25 3.02 -9.97
C ILE A 329 10.68 1.77 -10.71
N LYS A 330 11.57 0.99 -10.10
CA LYS A 330 12.12 -0.25 -10.66
C LYS A 330 11.26 -1.49 -10.40
N LYS A 331 10.39 -1.44 -9.38
CA LYS A 331 9.52 -2.55 -8.98
C LYS A 331 8.29 -2.04 -8.23
N GLY A 332 7.27 -2.89 -8.20
CA GLY A 332 6.07 -2.71 -7.41
C GLY A 332 4.92 -2.01 -8.14
N CYS A 333 3.72 -2.39 -7.75
CA CYS A 333 2.47 -1.77 -8.16
C CYS A 333 2.09 -0.65 -7.17
N PRO A 334 1.51 0.46 -7.63
CA PRO A 334 1.08 1.54 -6.73
C PRO A 334 -0.04 1.04 -5.80
N GLN A 335 0.13 1.23 -4.49
CA GLN A 335 -0.94 0.99 -3.52
C GLN A 335 -2.02 2.05 -3.71
N GLY A 336 -3.23 1.63 -4.12
CA GLY A 336 -4.30 2.53 -4.56
C GLY A 336 -4.42 2.69 -6.09
N GLY A 337 -3.55 2.03 -6.87
CA GLY A 337 -3.75 1.85 -8.31
C GLY A 337 -4.97 0.98 -8.58
N VAL A 338 -5.70 1.27 -9.66
CA VAL A 338 -6.93 0.56 -10.02
C VAL A 338 -6.58 -0.84 -10.54
N LEU A 339 -5.50 -0.95 -11.33
CA LEU A 339 -5.09 -2.21 -11.93
C LEU A 339 -4.24 -3.08 -10.98
N SER A 340 -3.63 -2.46 -9.96
CA SER A 340 -2.68 -3.11 -9.05
C SER A 340 -3.18 -4.43 -8.43
N PRO A 341 -4.41 -4.52 -7.88
CA PRO A 341 -4.90 -5.76 -7.27
C PRO A 341 -5.05 -6.90 -8.28
N LEU A 342 -5.48 -6.60 -9.50
CA LEU A 342 -5.63 -7.60 -10.55
C LEU A 342 -4.27 -8.14 -11.01
N LEU A 343 -3.28 -7.25 -11.21
CA LEU A 343 -1.93 -7.66 -11.59
C LEU A 343 -1.29 -8.55 -10.52
N TRP A 344 -1.47 -8.19 -9.24
CA TRP A 344 -1.01 -9.04 -8.14
C TRP A 344 -1.67 -10.42 -8.18
N ASN A 345 -3.00 -10.47 -8.32
CA ASN A 345 -3.72 -11.72 -8.43
C ASN A 345 -3.23 -12.60 -9.59
N MET A 346 -2.94 -12.02 -10.75
CA MET A 346 -2.39 -12.76 -11.89
C MET A 346 -0.98 -13.29 -11.63
N VAL A 347 -0.15 -12.56 -10.88
CA VAL A 347 1.19 -13.01 -10.48
C VAL A 347 1.11 -14.17 -9.48
N ILE A 348 0.38 -13.99 -8.38
CA ILE A 348 0.26 -15.01 -7.33
C ILE A 348 -0.49 -16.27 -7.80
N ASN A 349 -1.34 -16.13 -8.83
CA ASN A 349 -2.06 -17.24 -9.44
C ASN A 349 -1.15 -18.40 -9.85
N GLU A 350 0.05 -18.10 -10.34
CA GLU A 350 1.03 -19.12 -10.70
C GLU A 350 1.43 -19.98 -9.50
N LEU A 351 1.74 -19.36 -8.36
CA LEU A 351 2.12 -20.07 -7.14
C LEU A 351 0.97 -20.91 -6.59
N ILE A 352 -0.24 -20.33 -6.56
CA ILE A 352 -1.45 -21.05 -6.12
C ILE A 352 -1.72 -22.25 -7.02
N SER A 353 -1.58 -22.09 -8.34
CA SER A 353 -1.81 -23.18 -9.30
C SER A 353 -0.76 -24.27 -9.12
N LYS A 354 0.53 -23.92 -9.10
CA LYS A 354 1.63 -24.87 -8.86
C LYS A 354 1.46 -25.68 -7.57
N LEU A 355 1.09 -25.04 -6.46
CA LEU A 355 0.88 -25.75 -5.20
C LEU A 355 -0.31 -26.73 -5.29
N ASN A 356 -1.43 -26.30 -5.87
CA ASN A 356 -2.61 -27.15 -6.00
C ASN A 356 -2.42 -28.29 -7.02
N ASP A 357 -1.68 -28.05 -8.11
CA ASP A 357 -1.32 -29.07 -9.11
C ASP A 357 -0.41 -30.15 -8.49
N ASN A 358 0.39 -29.80 -7.48
CA ASN A 358 1.18 -30.74 -6.67
C ASN A 358 0.38 -31.32 -5.48
N HIS A 359 -0.95 -31.21 -5.50
CA HIS A 359 -1.88 -31.73 -4.49
C HIS A 359 -1.76 -31.12 -3.09
N PHE A 360 -1.09 -29.98 -2.95
CA PHE A 360 -1.14 -29.19 -1.71
C PHE A 360 -2.41 -28.34 -1.73
N TYR A 361 -3.30 -28.51 -0.73
CA TYR A 361 -4.54 -27.76 -0.71
C TYR A 361 -4.27 -26.31 -0.29
N THR A 362 -4.13 -25.43 -1.27
CA THR A 362 -3.73 -24.03 -1.04
C THR A 362 -4.87 -23.06 -1.34
N VAL A 363 -5.20 -22.22 -0.37
CA VAL A 363 -6.17 -21.12 -0.47
C VAL A 363 -5.44 -19.79 -0.32
N GLY A 364 -5.71 -18.85 -1.21
CA GLY A 364 -5.13 -17.50 -1.17
C GLY A 364 -6.18 -16.42 -0.96
N TYR A 365 -5.80 -15.40 -0.21
CA TYR A 365 -6.54 -14.16 -0.06
C TYR A 365 -5.55 -12.98 -0.12
N ALA A 366 -5.48 -12.33 -1.28
CA ALA A 366 -4.55 -11.25 -1.54
C ALA A 366 -3.09 -11.72 -1.37
N ASP A 367 -2.39 -11.23 -0.36
CA ASP A 367 -1.03 -11.59 0.04
C ASP A 367 -0.95 -12.77 1.02
N ASP A 368 -2.06 -13.11 1.69
CA ASP A 368 -2.15 -14.25 2.60
C ASP A 368 -2.34 -15.56 1.84
N LEU A 369 -1.48 -16.55 2.11
CA LEU A 369 -1.63 -17.92 1.62
C LEU A 369 -1.79 -18.90 2.78
N THR A 370 -2.76 -19.79 2.68
CA THR A 370 -2.97 -20.91 3.60
C THR A 370 -2.78 -22.21 2.85
N ILE A 371 -1.83 -23.04 3.30
CA ILE A 371 -1.54 -24.36 2.74
C ILE A 371 -1.97 -25.40 3.76
N LEU A 372 -2.87 -26.30 3.36
CA LEU A 372 -3.35 -27.40 4.17
C LEU A 372 -2.80 -28.72 3.62
N VAL A 373 -2.21 -29.51 4.50
CA VAL A 373 -1.67 -30.84 4.23
C VAL A 373 -2.32 -31.82 5.20
N SER A 374 -2.69 -33.00 4.71
CA SER A 374 -3.32 -34.05 5.51
C SER A 374 -2.64 -35.39 5.31
N GLY A 375 -2.54 -36.20 6.36
CA GLY A 375 -1.96 -37.54 6.28
C GLY A 375 -2.17 -38.37 7.54
N LYS A 376 -2.01 -39.70 7.43
CA LYS A 376 -2.28 -40.64 8.53
C LYS A 376 -1.26 -40.58 9.67
N THR A 377 -0.05 -40.06 9.42
CA THR A 377 1.02 -39.98 10.41
C THR A 377 1.71 -38.62 10.37
N ALA A 378 2.26 -38.20 11.51
CA ALA A 378 2.96 -36.92 11.63
C ALA A 378 4.18 -36.81 10.68
N SER A 379 4.88 -37.93 10.44
CA SER A 379 6.01 -37.96 9.50
C SER A 379 5.59 -37.58 8.09
N ILE A 380 4.52 -38.21 7.56
CA ILE A 380 4.02 -37.93 6.21
C ILE A 380 3.60 -36.46 6.09
N VAL A 381 2.90 -35.94 7.11
CA VAL A 381 2.46 -34.53 7.12
C VAL A 381 3.66 -33.58 7.14
N CYS A 382 4.72 -33.91 7.89
CA CYS A 382 5.96 -33.13 7.92
C CYS A 382 6.64 -33.11 6.54
N ASP A 383 6.80 -34.27 5.90
CA ASP A 383 7.44 -34.41 4.60
C ASP A 383 6.69 -33.65 3.50
N LEU A 384 5.36 -33.78 3.47
CA LEU A 384 4.49 -33.07 2.53
C LEU A 384 4.52 -31.55 2.77
N THR A 385 4.53 -31.11 4.03
CA THR A 385 4.62 -29.68 4.36
C THR A 385 5.97 -29.12 3.91
N GLN A 386 7.06 -29.85 4.14
CA GLN A 386 8.39 -29.46 3.66
C GLN A 386 8.43 -29.39 2.13
N ALA A 387 7.80 -30.33 1.43
CA ALA A 387 7.70 -30.30 -0.03
C ALA A 387 6.92 -29.07 -0.52
N ALA A 388 5.80 -28.73 0.11
CA ALA A 388 5.02 -27.53 -0.22
C ALA A 388 5.82 -26.25 0.00
N LEU A 389 6.52 -26.15 1.14
CA LEU A 389 7.37 -25.00 1.47
C LEU A 389 8.54 -24.88 0.50
N ARG A 390 9.10 -25.99 0.01
CA ARG A 390 10.16 -25.98 -1.02
C ARG A 390 9.68 -25.33 -2.33
N ILE A 391 8.42 -25.57 -2.73
CA ILE A 391 7.86 -24.91 -3.93
C ILE A 391 7.82 -23.38 -3.77
N ILE A 392 7.44 -22.89 -2.59
CA ILE A 392 7.38 -21.45 -2.31
C ILE A 392 8.78 -20.84 -2.28
N SER A 393 9.74 -21.56 -1.70
CA SER A 393 11.04 -21.02 -1.34
C SER A 393 12.13 -21.26 -2.38
N HIS A 394 11.79 -21.72 -3.60
CA HIS A 394 12.73 -21.89 -4.73
C HIS A 394 13.51 -20.64 -5.18
N GLY A 395 13.38 -19.48 -4.52
CA GLY A 395 14.29 -18.33 -4.62
C GLY A 395 15.05 -17.94 -3.34
N VAL A 396 14.86 -18.66 -2.22
CA VAL A 396 15.42 -18.36 -0.87
C VAL A 396 16.06 -19.60 -0.21
N LEU A 397 15.88 -20.79 -0.80
CA LEU A 397 16.10 -22.09 -0.16
C LEU A 397 17.53 -22.53 0.12
N GLU A 398 18.55 -21.96 -0.51
CA GLU A 398 19.90 -22.31 -0.08
C GLU A 398 20.18 -21.80 1.34
N LYS A 399 19.60 -20.65 1.74
CA LYS A 399 19.87 -20.03 3.05
C LYS A 399 19.06 -20.62 4.21
N LEU A 400 17.84 -21.10 3.97
CA LEU A 400 16.94 -21.60 5.02
C LEU A 400 17.18 -23.08 5.35
N ASN A 401 17.48 -23.90 4.36
CA ASN A 401 17.67 -25.34 4.53
C ASN A 401 18.95 -25.63 5.36
N ASP A 402 20.00 -24.83 5.16
CA ASP A 402 21.24 -24.89 5.94
C ASP A 402 21.02 -24.47 7.40
N PHE A 403 20.20 -23.46 7.65
CA PHE A 403 19.89 -22.98 9.00
C PHE A 403 19.11 -24.02 9.82
N THR A 404 18.08 -24.64 9.23
CA THR A 404 17.31 -25.70 9.89
C THR A 404 18.11 -26.98 10.07
N GLY A 405 19.00 -27.32 9.12
CA GLY A 405 19.93 -28.45 9.25
C GLY A 405 20.95 -28.26 10.37
N VAL A 406 21.51 -27.05 10.49
CA VAL A 406 22.44 -26.69 11.58
C VAL A 406 21.75 -26.78 12.94
N LEU A 407 20.52 -26.27 13.08
CA LEU A 407 19.76 -26.41 14.33
C LEU A 407 19.43 -27.87 14.66
N GLY A 408 19.10 -28.67 13.65
CA GLY A 408 18.86 -30.11 13.80
C GLY A 408 20.08 -30.89 14.30
N LEU A 409 21.30 -30.47 13.91
CA LEU A 409 22.55 -31.08 14.39
C LEU A 409 22.97 -30.57 15.77
N LEU A 410 22.69 -29.30 16.10
CA LEU A 410 23.04 -28.70 17.39
C LEU A 410 22.18 -29.22 18.54
N PHE A 411 20.92 -29.59 18.29
CA PHE A 411 19.99 -29.99 19.34
C PHE A 411 20.39 -31.31 20.05
N PRO A 412 20.78 -32.40 19.36
CA PRO A 412 21.34 -33.59 20.02
C PRO A 412 22.63 -33.30 20.79
N THR A 413 23.50 -32.43 20.27
CA THR A 413 24.73 -32.01 20.97
C THR A 413 24.42 -31.25 22.25
N TYR A 414 23.41 -30.37 22.24
CA TYR A 414 22.92 -29.69 23.43
C TYR A 414 22.44 -30.68 24.49
N ILE A 415 21.60 -31.65 24.10
CA ILE A 415 21.09 -32.69 25.01
C ILE A 415 22.25 -33.45 25.67
N LEU A 416 23.24 -33.86 24.88
CA LEU A 416 24.42 -34.58 25.40
C LEU A 416 25.22 -33.72 26.39
N CYS A 417 25.46 -32.45 26.05
CA CYS A 417 26.17 -31.50 26.92
C CYS A 417 25.40 -31.20 28.21
N TYR A 418 24.07 -31.08 28.13
CA TYR A 418 23.21 -30.82 29.28
C TYR A 418 23.23 -31.99 30.28
N TYR A 419 22.99 -33.22 29.80
CA TYR A 419 23.02 -34.40 30.68
C TYR A 419 24.41 -34.71 31.22
N SER A 420 25.47 -34.41 30.46
CA SER A 420 26.84 -34.52 30.95
C SER A 420 27.15 -33.53 32.08
N GLU A 421 26.67 -32.28 31.96
CA GLU A 421 26.79 -31.28 33.02
C GLU A 421 26.03 -31.71 34.28
N LEU A 422 24.79 -32.19 34.11
CA LEU A 422 23.98 -32.71 35.21
C LEU A 422 24.67 -33.89 35.92
N LEU A 423 25.19 -34.85 35.16
CA LEU A 423 25.93 -35.99 35.71
C LEU A 423 27.16 -35.53 36.50
N THR A 424 27.90 -34.55 35.96
CA THR A 424 29.10 -33.99 36.59
C THR A 424 28.73 -33.30 37.90
N SER A 425 27.64 -32.52 37.90
CA SER A 425 27.13 -31.82 39.09
C SER A 425 26.65 -32.80 40.16
N GLU A 426 25.82 -33.78 39.81
CA GLU A 426 25.32 -34.78 40.75
C GLU A 426 26.45 -35.67 41.31
N SER A 427 27.47 -35.98 40.50
CA SER A 427 28.64 -36.71 40.97
C SER A 427 29.40 -35.97 42.07
N LEU A 428 29.45 -34.63 42.03
CA LEU A 428 30.09 -33.83 43.07
C LEU A 428 29.25 -33.80 44.35
N ARG A 429 27.93 -33.72 44.22
CA ARG A 429 26.99 -33.68 45.35
C ARG A 429 27.04 -34.93 46.24
N ILE A 430 27.53 -36.07 45.72
CA ILE A 430 27.76 -37.28 46.53
C ILE A 430 28.73 -37.01 47.67
N ALA A 431 29.76 -36.18 47.45
CA ALA A 431 30.70 -35.82 48.51
C ALA A 431 30.03 -35.00 49.61
N ASP A 432 29.20 -34.02 49.23
CA ASP A 432 28.47 -33.16 50.16
C ASP A 432 27.46 -33.97 50.97
N ALA A 433 26.67 -34.83 50.32
CA ALA A 433 25.71 -35.70 50.98
C ALA A 433 26.37 -36.73 51.93
N ALA A 434 27.56 -37.23 51.57
CA ALA A 434 28.33 -38.11 52.45
C ALA A 434 28.90 -37.35 53.66
N TYR A 435 29.29 -36.09 53.47
CA TYR A 435 29.81 -35.22 54.53
C TYR A 435 28.73 -34.79 55.53
N GLU A 436 27.54 -34.43 55.04
CA GLU A 436 26.39 -34.00 55.85
C GLU A 436 25.75 -35.12 56.69
N ASN A 437 26.22 -36.36 56.53
CA ASN A 437 25.78 -37.48 57.36
C ASN A 437 26.33 -37.34 58.80
N LEU A 438 25.62 -37.86 59.80
CA LEU A 438 26.09 -37.95 61.20
C LEU A 438 27.12 -39.08 61.38
N TRP A 439 28.13 -39.13 60.48
CA TRP A 439 29.17 -40.14 60.46
C TRP A 439 30.26 -40.00 61.54
N PRO A 440 30.53 -38.83 62.17
CA PRO A 440 31.51 -38.72 63.24
C PRO A 440 31.19 -39.56 64.48
N ASP A 441 29.91 -39.81 64.78
CA ASP A 441 29.47 -40.54 65.97
C ASP A 441 29.28 -42.06 65.72
N ARG A 442 29.68 -42.55 64.54
CA ARG A 442 29.56 -43.96 64.14
C ARG A 442 30.85 -44.73 64.38
N ASP A 443 30.79 -46.05 64.21
CA ASP A 443 31.95 -46.92 64.39
C ASP A 443 33.09 -46.60 63.39
N VAL A 444 34.31 -46.96 63.77
CA VAL A 444 35.52 -46.65 63.00
C VAL A 444 35.49 -47.23 61.58
N SER A 445 34.80 -48.35 61.36
CA SER A 445 34.65 -48.93 60.02
C SER A 445 33.76 -48.06 59.14
N TYR A 446 32.65 -47.56 59.68
CA TYR A 446 31.74 -46.65 58.97
C TYR A 446 32.41 -45.31 58.62
N GLN A 447 33.14 -44.71 59.55
CA GLN A 447 33.89 -43.46 59.33
C GLN A 447 34.89 -43.60 58.16
N LYS A 448 35.65 -44.71 58.12
CA LYS A 448 36.61 -44.98 57.04
C LYS A 448 35.92 -45.12 55.67
N THR A 449 34.75 -45.76 55.63
CA THR A 449 33.97 -45.92 54.39
C THR A 449 33.47 -44.56 53.87
N ILE A 450 32.92 -43.72 54.74
CA ILE A 450 32.45 -42.38 54.36
C ILE A 450 33.61 -41.50 53.88
N LEU A 451 34.75 -41.52 54.57
CA LEU A 451 35.96 -40.82 54.13
C LEU A 451 36.47 -41.29 52.76
N MET A 452 36.37 -42.60 52.46
CA MET A 452 36.69 -43.12 51.13
C MET A 452 35.71 -42.63 50.07
N ILE A 453 34.41 -42.59 50.37
CA ILE A 453 33.38 -42.07 49.46
C ILE A 453 33.65 -40.60 49.15
N ILE A 454 33.83 -39.76 50.19
CA ILE A 454 34.13 -38.33 50.03
C ILE A 454 35.38 -38.15 49.16
N ARG A 455 36.48 -38.87 49.46
CA ARG A 455 37.74 -38.76 48.74
C ARG A 455 37.65 -39.23 47.29
N ARG A 456 36.84 -40.25 46.99
CA ARG A 456 36.62 -40.72 45.61
C ARG A 456 35.72 -39.79 44.81
N SER A 457 34.69 -39.22 45.43
CA SER A 457 33.75 -38.29 44.79
C SER A 457 34.35 -36.92 44.47
N GLN A 458 35.52 -36.57 45.03
CA GLN A 458 36.28 -35.37 44.63
C GLN A 458 36.72 -35.38 43.16
N LYS A 459 36.73 -36.55 42.50
CA LYS A 459 36.97 -36.65 41.06
C LYS A 459 35.62 -36.90 40.37
N PRO A 460 34.99 -35.86 39.78
CA PRO A 460 33.67 -36.01 39.21
C PRO A 460 33.66 -36.95 38.01
N CYS A 461 32.59 -37.72 37.88
CA CYS A 461 32.29 -38.45 36.66
C CYS A 461 31.86 -37.45 35.58
N CYS A 462 32.63 -37.36 34.50
CA CYS A 462 32.31 -36.51 33.35
C CYS A 462 32.39 -37.31 32.05
N LEU A 463 31.56 -36.95 31.07
CA LEU A 463 31.70 -37.46 29.71
C LEU A 463 32.77 -36.63 28.98
N THR A 464 33.66 -37.30 28.27
CA THR A 464 34.73 -36.65 27.51
C THR A 464 34.64 -37.03 26.04
N SER A 465 34.82 -36.06 25.15
CA SER A 465 35.06 -36.33 23.73
C SER A 465 36.49 -36.80 23.54
N ILE A 466 36.66 -38.04 23.05
CA ILE A 466 37.95 -38.68 22.73
C ILE A 466 38.97 -38.53 23.88
N LYS A 467 38.52 -38.60 25.15
CA LYS A 467 39.35 -38.50 26.37
C LYS A 467 40.07 -37.15 26.65
N TYR A 468 39.96 -36.14 25.79
CA TYR A 468 40.71 -34.89 25.95
C TYR A 468 39.86 -33.69 26.37
N VAL A 469 38.58 -33.64 25.97
CA VAL A 469 37.73 -32.47 26.21
C VAL A 469 36.47 -32.87 26.98
N PRO A 470 36.20 -32.30 28.17
CA PRO A 470 34.95 -32.53 28.88
C PRO A 470 33.77 -31.99 28.07
N ILE A 471 32.76 -32.82 27.89
CA ILE A 471 31.51 -32.47 27.24
C ILE A 471 30.64 -31.76 28.28
N ASN A 472 30.44 -30.45 28.13
CA ASN A 472 29.64 -29.63 29.04
C ASN A 472 29.04 -28.42 28.30
N LEU A 473 28.23 -27.63 29.00
CA LEU A 473 27.56 -26.46 28.42
C LEU A 473 28.52 -25.38 27.92
N ASN A 474 29.72 -25.27 28.52
CA ASN A 474 30.77 -24.37 28.03
C ASN A 474 31.32 -24.84 26.67
N THR A 475 31.57 -26.15 26.52
CA THR A 475 31.95 -26.76 25.24
C THR A 475 30.87 -26.56 24.18
N PHE A 476 29.58 -26.70 24.54
CA PHE A 476 28.46 -26.41 23.63
C PHE A 476 28.46 -24.95 23.16
N THR A 477 28.68 -24.00 24.07
CA THR A 477 28.70 -22.56 23.73
C THR A 477 29.82 -22.23 22.74
N LYS A 478 30.98 -22.85 22.88
CA LYS A 478 32.10 -22.71 21.92
C LYS A 478 31.74 -23.29 20.55
N VAL A 479 31.12 -24.46 20.51
CA VAL A 479 30.66 -25.08 19.26
C VAL A 479 29.64 -24.17 18.58
N LEU A 480 28.63 -23.69 19.31
CA LEU A 480 27.59 -22.79 18.80
C LEU A 480 28.19 -21.51 18.20
N SER A 481 29.08 -20.84 18.94
CA SER A 481 29.75 -19.61 18.48
C SER A 481 30.59 -19.86 17.22
N THR A 482 31.28 -20.99 17.14
CA THR A 482 32.12 -21.34 15.99
C THR A 482 31.25 -21.62 14.76
N THR A 483 30.19 -22.42 14.92
CA THR A 483 29.21 -22.70 13.87
C THR A 483 28.57 -21.41 13.33
N TRP A 484 28.22 -20.47 14.21
CA TRP A 484 27.65 -19.18 13.79
C TRP A 484 28.63 -18.32 12.98
N SER A 485 29.90 -18.29 13.37
CA SER A 485 30.95 -17.59 12.63
C SER A 485 31.14 -18.18 11.23
N TYR A 486 31.20 -19.51 11.10
CA TYR A 486 31.31 -20.17 9.79
C TYR A 486 30.08 -19.96 8.92
N PHE A 487 28.87 -20.04 9.51
CA PHE A 487 27.62 -19.79 8.79
C PHE A 487 27.54 -18.36 8.25
N SER A 488 27.91 -17.38 9.08
CA SER A 488 27.94 -15.97 8.67
C SER A 488 28.93 -15.71 7.54
N LEU A 489 30.11 -16.34 7.60
CA LEU A 489 31.19 -16.18 6.62
C LEU A 489 30.87 -16.86 5.29
N ALA A 490 30.24 -18.03 5.31
CA ALA A 490 29.69 -18.66 4.11
C ALA A 490 28.61 -17.78 3.49
N THR A 491 27.68 -17.27 4.30
CA THR A 491 26.59 -16.42 3.81
C THR A 491 27.09 -15.13 3.16
N SER A 492 28.16 -14.50 3.69
CA SER A 492 28.74 -13.31 3.07
C SER A 492 29.46 -13.62 1.75
N MET A 493 30.27 -14.69 1.70
CA MET A 493 31.04 -15.07 0.52
C MET A 493 30.16 -15.44 -0.69
N TYR A 494 29.01 -16.09 -0.45
CA TYR A 494 28.09 -16.49 -1.53
C TYR A 494 27.06 -15.40 -1.88
N SER A 495 27.00 -14.28 -1.13
CA SER A 495 26.08 -13.18 -1.42
C SER A 495 26.61 -12.13 -2.41
N GLU A 496 27.90 -12.17 -2.77
CA GLU A 496 28.53 -11.19 -3.68
C GLU A 496 28.60 -11.66 -5.15
N ASN A 497 28.12 -12.88 -5.47
CA ASN A 497 28.19 -13.47 -6.82
C ASN A 497 26.82 -13.66 -7.52
N GLU A 498 25.76 -13.01 -7.03
CA GLU A 498 24.46 -12.85 -7.73
C GLU A 498 24.13 -11.37 -7.91
#